data_AF-A0A7L5YNR3-F1
#
_entry.id   AF-A0A7L5YNR3-F1
#
_cell.length_a   1.000
_cell.length_b   1.000
_cell.length_c   1.000
_cell.angle_alpha   90.00
_cell.angle_beta   90.00
_cell.angle_gamma   90.00
#
_symmetry.space_group_name_H-M   'P 1'
#
loop_
_entity.id
_entity.type
_entity.pdbx_description
1 polymer ?
#
loop_
_entity_poly.entity_id
_entity_poly.type
_entity_poly.pdbx_seq_one_letter_code
_entity_poly.pdbx_strand_id
1 'polypeptide(L)'
;MTILVTLRPLTAADVPAVQALYTATPGWFGLIAGAPAPAELAAHEYGELCGQPGRTWLGLYIPGPAGAPTLNGLLDLRLAYPQTDWVTIGRLLVREDQQRRGYGTQAYQLLGPGCGSKVTSTYAWTCRARRSVRRPSGVSSVSGSPASSNVSLPGTNRYACW
;
A
#
# COMPACT_ATOMS: atom_id res chain seq x y z
N MET A 1 -13.93 13.79 -13.56
CA MET A 1 -13.87 12.68 -12.58
C MET A 1 -13.92 13.30 -11.19
N THR A 2 -14.89 12.90 -10.36
CA THR A 2 -15.00 13.42 -8.98
C THR A 2 -14.09 12.63 -8.06
N ILE A 3 -13.20 13.31 -7.34
CA ILE A 3 -12.35 12.69 -6.32
C ILE A 3 -13.23 12.42 -5.09
N LEU A 4 -13.30 11.17 -4.66
CA LEU A 4 -14.06 10.73 -3.48
C LEU A 4 -13.16 10.27 -2.33
N VAL A 5 -11.87 10.13 -2.60
CA VAL A 5 -10.88 9.64 -1.64
C VAL A 5 -10.22 10.81 -0.94
N THR A 6 -10.02 10.68 0.36
CA THR A 6 -9.10 11.55 1.13
C THR A 6 -8.00 10.72 1.75
N LEU A 7 -6.80 11.30 1.86
CA LEU A 7 -5.64 10.70 2.51
C LEU A 7 -5.28 11.51 3.74
N ARG A 8 -4.99 10.83 4.85
CA ARG A 8 -4.39 11.48 6.02
C ARG A 8 -3.32 10.59 6.67
N PRO A 9 -2.30 11.18 7.32
CA PRO A 9 -1.40 10.42 8.17
C PRO A 9 -2.15 9.62 9.23
N LEU A 10 -1.68 8.40 9.48
CA LEU A 10 -2.15 7.57 10.57
C LEU A 10 -1.27 7.74 11.80
N THR A 11 -1.92 7.69 12.96
CA THR A 11 -1.30 7.80 14.27
C THR A 11 -1.50 6.50 15.06
N ALA A 12 -0.88 6.40 16.24
CA ALA A 12 -1.08 5.26 17.13
C ALA A 12 -2.57 5.01 17.47
N ALA A 13 -3.38 6.08 17.53
CA ALA A 13 -4.82 5.98 17.78
C ALA A 13 -5.59 5.26 16.66
N ASP A 14 -5.02 5.18 15.45
CA ASP A 14 -5.64 4.57 14.28
C ASP A 14 -5.32 3.08 14.13
N VAL A 15 -4.35 2.55 14.90
CA VAL A 15 -3.89 1.16 14.81
C VAL A 15 -5.03 0.14 14.92
N PRO A 16 -6.01 0.27 15.85
CA PRO A 16 -7.15 -0.65 15.89
C PRO A 16 -7.99 -0.62 14.59
N ALA A 17 -8.15 0.53 13.96
CA ALA A 17 -8.86 0.65 12.69
C ALA A 17 -8.09 0.01 11.54
N VAL A 18 -6.75 0.08 11.56
CA VAL A 18 -5.89 -0.62 10.60
C VAL A 18 -6.01 -2.13 10.77
N GLN A 19 -6.04 -2.63 12.00
CA GLN A 19 -6.27 -4.05 12.25
C GLN A 19 -7.63 -4.52 11.70
N ALA A 20 -8.69 -3.73 11.90
CA ALA A 20 -10.00 -4.03 11.32
C ALA A 20 -9.97 -4.03 9.78
N LEU A 21 -9.22 -3.12 9.15
CA LEU A 21 -8.98 -3.12 7.70
C LEU A 21 -8.27 -4.42 7.25
N TYR A 22 -7.30 -4.90 8.01
CA TYR A 22 -6.58 -6.13 7.70
C TYR A 22 -7.50 -7.35 7.74
N THR A 23 -8.30 -7.47 8.81
CA THR A 23 -9.33 -8.50 8.93
C THR A 23 -10.35 -8.44 7.79
N ALA A 24 -10.70 -7.23 7.33
CA ALA A 24 -11.61 -7.01 6.20
C ALA A 24 -10.95 -7.18 4.81
N THR A 25 -9.67 -7.59 4.74
CA THR A 25 -8.95 -7.82 3.48
C THR A 25 -8.28 -9.21 3.43
N PRO A 26 -9.01 -10.30 3.72
CA PRO A 26 -8.42 -11.64 3.89
C PRO A 26 -7.73 -12.16 2.62
N GLY A 27 -8.20 -11.79 1.43
CA GLY A 27 -7.63 -12.23 0.16
C GLY A 27 -6.20 -11.74 -0.07
N TRP A 28 -5.86 -10.55 0.43
CA TRP A 28 -4.48 -10.04 0.34
C TRP A 28 -3.55 -10.86 1.24
N PHE A 29 -3.93 -11.07 2.50
CA PHE A 29 -3.12 -11.84 3.46
C PHE A 29 -3.02 -13.32 3.06
N GLY A 30 -4.10 -13.91 2.56
CA GLY A 30 -4.07 -15.26 2.00
C GLY A 30 -3.11 -15.39 0.81
N LEU A 31 -2.97 -14.35 -0.01
CA LEU A 31 -2.05 -14.35 -1.15
C LEU A 31 -0.58 -14.18 -0.72
N ILE A 32 -0.29 -13.26 0.21
CA ILE A 32 1.09 -12.91 0.57
C ILE A 32 1.68 -13.75 1.71
N ALA A 33 0.84 -14.21 2.65
CA ALA A 33 1.25 -14.92 3.86
C ALA A 33 0.65 -16.34 3.95
N GLY A 34 -0.29 -16.70 3.06
CA GLY A 34 -0.98 -18.00 3.10
C GLY A 34 -1.96 -18.16 4.26
N ALA A 35 -2.19 -17.11 5.06
CA ALA A 35 -3.04 -17.12 6.24
C ALA A 35 -3.71 -15.75 6.45
N PRO A 36 -4.81 -15.67 7.23
CA PRO A 36 -5.39 -14.39 7.64
C PRO A 36 -4.42 -13.53 8.46
N ALA A 37 -4.67 -12.22 8.52
CA ALA A 37 -3.91 -11.32 9.37
C ALA A 37 -4.06 -11.69 10.87
N PRO A 38 -2.95 -11.87 11.61
CA PRO A 38 -2.99 -12.01 13.06
C PRO A 38 -3.60 -10.79 13.76
N ALA A 39 -4.20 -10.99 14.95
CA ALA A 39 -4.94 -9.96 15.70
C ALA A 39 -4.11 -8.72 16.10
N GLU A 40 -2.78 -8.84 16.18
CA GLU A 40 -1.88 -7.77 16.60
C GLU A 40 -0.91 -7.32 15.48
N LEU A 41 -1.17 -7.73 14.24
CA LEU A 41 -0.25 -7.45 13.14
C LEU A 41 -0.11 -5.94 12.89
N ALA A 42 -1.21 -5.18 12.94
CA ALA A 42 -1.15 -3.74 12.75
C ALA A 42 -0.34 -3.03 13.84
N ALA A 43 -0.46 -3.46 15.09
CA ALA A 43 0.30 -2.90 16.21
C ALA A 43 1.79 -3.20 16.07
N HIS A 44 2.13 -4.44 15.71
CA HIS A 44 3.51 -4.84 15.43
C HIS A 44 4.12 -4.02 14.28
N GLU A 45 3.46 -3.97 13.12
CA GLU A 45 3.96 -3.22 11.96
C GLU A 45 4.06 -1.70 12.24
N TYR A 46 3.15 -1.13 13.05
CA TYR A 46 3.22 0.28 13.44
C TYR A 46 4.44 0.56 14.33
N GLY A 47 4.75 -0.36 15.27
CA GLY A 47 5.96 -0.28 16.08
C GLY A 47 7.24 -0.29 15.22
N GLU A 48 7.31 -1.16 14.21
CA GLU A 48 8.41 -1.19 13.25
C GLU A 48 8.50 0.09 12.42
N LEU A 49 7.35 0.65 12.03
CA LEU A 49 7.28 1.91 11.30
C LEU A 49 7.87 3.06 12.11
N CYS A 50 7.53 3.17 13.40
CA CYS A 50 8.06 4.23 14.27
C CYS A 50 9.59 4.19 14.40
N GLY A 51 10.20 3.01 14.25
CA GLY A 51 11.66 2.84 14.27
C GLY A 51 12.36 3.17 12.94
N GLN A 52 11.62 3.50 11.87
CA GLN A 52 12.17 3.69 10.53
C GLN A 52 11.99 5.14 10.05
N PRO A 53 13.05 5.98 10.12
CA PRO A 53 12.98 7.36 9.65
C PRO A 53 12.50 7.46 8.20
N GLY A 54 11.55 8.37 7.97
CA GLY A 54 10.96 8.61 6.65
C GLY A 54 9.87 7.59 6.24
N ARG A 55 9.61 6.54 7.02
CA ARG A 55 8.45 5.66 6.79
C ARG A 55 7.20 6.25 7.43
N THR A 56 6.08 6.23 6.72
CA THR A 56 4.80 6.74 7.21
C THR A 56 3.63 5.97 6.62
N TRP A 57 2.56 5.88 7.39
CA TRP A 57 1.28 5.36 6.92
C TRP A 57 0.31 6.48 6.60
N LEU A 58 -0.38 6.37 5.46
CA LEU A 58 -1.55 7.17 5.14
C LEU A 58 -2.79 6.29 5.10
N GLY A 59 -3.86 6.71 5.77
CA GLY A 59 -5.16 6.09 5.66
C GLY A 59 -5.90 6.60 4.45
N LEU A 60 -6.57 5.69 3.73
CA LEU A 60 -7.46 5.99 2.62
C LEU A 60 -8.90 6.01 3.13
N TYR A 61 -9.53 7.18 3.07
CA TYR A 61 -10.90 7.39 3.53
C TYR A 61 -11.85 7.64 2.37
N ILE A 62 -13.03 7.04 2.45
CA ILE A 62 -14.17 7.30 1.57
C ILE A 62 -15.39 7.69 2.40
N PRO A 63 -16.30 8.55 1.88
CA PRO A 63 -17.55 8.87 2.54
C PRO A 63 -18.35 7.61 2.87
N GLY A 64 -18.70 7.44 4.14
CA GLY A 64 -19.58 6.36 4.59
C GLY A 64 -21.06 6.65 4.33
N PRO A 65 -21.95 5.66 4.51
CA PRO A 65 -23.40 5.81 4.32
C PRO A 65 -24.03 6.92 5.18
N ALA A 66 -23.47 7.17 6.37
CA ALA A 66 -23.88 8.22 7.30
C ALA A 66 -23.09 9.54 7.14
N GLY A 67 -22.35 9.70 6.04
CA GLY A 67 -21.52 10.88 5.78
C GLY A 67 -20.16 10.88 6.50
N ALA A 68 -20.01 10.12 7.59
CA ALA A 68 -18.74 9.98 8.29
C ALA A 68 -17.72 9.18 7.43
N PRO A 69 -16.50 9.69 7.21
CA PRO A 69 -15.47 8.98 6.46
C PRO A 69 -15.00 7.74 7.23
N THR A 70 -14.88 6.62 6.52
CA THR A 70 -14.39 5.35 7.10
C THR A 70 -13.04 4.98 6.50
N LEU A 71 -12.15 4.36 7.29
CA LEU A 71 -10.87 3.85 6.81
C LEU A 71 -11.14 2.65 5.90
N ASN A 72 -10.84 2.78 4.61
CA ASN A 72 -11.06 1.76 3.59
C ASN A 72 -9.80 1.38 2.83
N GLY A 73 -8.64 1.83 3.30
CA GLY A 73 -7.36 1.45 2.73
C GLY A 73 -6.20 2.04 3.49
N LEU A 74 -5.01 1.59 3.13
CA LEU A 74 -3.75 1.97 3.76
C LEU A 74 -2.68 2.13 2.69
N LEU A 75 -1.92 3.21 2.78
CA LEU A 75 -0.68 3.40 2.04
C LEU A 75 0.49 3.35 3.02
N ASP A 76 1.46 2.50 2.72
CA ASP A 76 2.75 2.49 3.41
C ASP A 76 3.78 3.15 2.49
N LEU A 77 4.32 4.27 2.95
CA LEU A 77 5.24 5.11 2.20
C LEU A 77 6.60 5.16 2.89
N ARG A 78 7.66 5.22 2.09
CA ARG A 78 9.01 5.56 2.54
C ARG A 78 9.53 6.75 1.75
N LEU A 79 9.70 7.86 2.42
CA LEU A 79 10.23 9.12 1.88
C LEU A 79 11.76 9.06 1.80
N ALA A 80 12.33 9.78 0.84
CA ALA A 80 13.77 9.90 0.63
C ALA A 80 14.50 8.55 0.50
N TYR A 81 13.82 7.55 -0.07
CA TYR A 81 14.36 6.21 -0.28
C TYR A 81 13.91 5.62 -1.62
N PRO A 82 14.79 4.93 -2.37
CA PRO A 82 16.23 4.78 -2.10
C PRO A 82 17.04 6.06 -2.39
N GLN A 83 16.44 7.06 -3.02
CA GLN A 83 17.04 8.37 -3.31
C GLN A 83 16.30 9.48 -2.56
N THR A 84 17.00 10.56 -2.23
CA THR A 84 16.48 11.65 -1.39
C THR A 84 15.27 12.36 -1.99
N ASP A 85 15.16 12.38 -3.32
CA ASP A 85 14.05 12.95 -4.08
C ASP A 85 12.97 11.91 -4.42
N TRP A 86 12.96 10.74 -3.79
CA TRP A 86 12.00 9.67 -4.11
C TRP A 86 11.02 9.43 -2.97
N VAL A 87 9.81 9.02 -3.36
CA VAL A 87 8.83 8.42 -2.47
C VAL A 87 8.57 7.00 -2.94
N THR A 88 8.87 6.03 -2.10
CA THR A 88 8.58 4.62 -2.36
C THR A 88 7.24 4.24 -1.72
N ILE A 89 6.33 3.69 -2.51
CA ILE A 89 5.11 3.04 -2.02
C ILE A 89 5.45 1.58 -1.74
N GLY A 90 5.57 1.25 -0.45
CA GLY A 90 5.77 -0.10 0.04
C GLY A 90 4.49 -0.93 -0.01
N ARG A 91 3.32 -0.31 0.24
CA ARG A 91 2.02 -0.99 0.16
C ARG A 91 0.92 0.01 -0.20
N LEU A 92 -0.01 -0.41 -1.04
CA LEU A 92 -1.30 0.24 -1.24
C LEU A 92 -2.38 -0.83 -1.12
N LEU A 93 -3.08 -0.81 0.00
CA LEU A 93 -4.15 -1.74 0.34
C LEU A 93 -5.49 -1.01 0.26
N VAL A 94 -6.47 -1.65 -0.35
CA VAL A 94 -7.87 -1.20 -0.32
C VAL A 94 -8.70 -2.35 0.22
N ARG A 95 -9.64 -2.04 1.13
CA ARG A 95 -10.58 -2.99 1.74
C ARG A 95 -11.23 -3.84 0.64
N GLU A 96 -11.30 -5.15 0.85
CA GLU A 96 -11.56 -6.10 -0.24
C GLU A 96 -12.88 -5.86 -0.98
N ASP A 97 -13.96 -5.58 -0.25
CA ASP A 97 -15.28 -5.27 -0.79
C ASP A 97 -15.38 -3.88 -1.49
N GLN A 98 -14.38 -3.02 -1.28
CA GLN A 98 -14.25 -1.70 -1.92
C GLN A 98 -13.28 -1.71 -3.11
N GLN A 99 -12.62 -2.84 -3.39
CA GLN A 99 -11.72 -2.97 -4.53
C GLN A 99 -12.48 -2.86 -5.86
N ARG A 100 -11.73 -2.58 -6.94
CA ARG A 100 -12.26 -2.42 -8.33
C ARG A 100 -13.23 -1.24 -8.53
N ARG A 101 -13.31 -0.32 -7.57
CA ARG A 101 -14.08 0.95 -7.67
C ARG A 101 -13.23 2.16 -8.03
N GLY A 102 -11.94 1.96 -8.31
CA GLY A 102 -11.00 3.03 -8.66
C GLY A 102 -10.40 3.79 -7.48
N TYR A 103 -10.72 3.45 -6.23
CA TYR A 103 -10.20 4.17 -5.06
C TYR A 103 -8.67 4.11 -4.92
N GLY A 104 -8.05 2.96 -5.22
CA GLY A 104 -6.59 2.85 -5.24
C GLY A 104 -5.94 3.76 -6.29
N THR A 105 -6.56 3.88 -7.46
CA THR A 105 -6.11 4.81 -8.51
C THR A 105 -6.25 6.27 -8.07
N GLN A 106 -7.37 6.63 -7.44
CA GLN A 106 -7.56 7.99 -6.91
C GLN A 106 -6.55 8.31 -5.81
N ALA A 107 -6.32 7.38 -4.87
CA ALA A 107 -5.30 7.53 -3.83
C ALA A 107 -3.90 7.73 -4.42
N TYR A 108 -3.53 6.93 -5.43
CA TYR A 108 -2.26 7.10 -6.12
C TYR A 108 -2.14 8.46 -6.83
N GLN A 109 -3.21 8.93 -7.47
CA GLN A 109 -3.23 10.25 -8.12
C GLN A 109 -3.08 11.40 -7.12
N LEU A 110 -3.59 11.26 -5.90
CA LEU A 110 -3.40 12.24 -4.82
C LEU A 110 -1.96 12.34 -4.34
N LEU A 111 -1.12 11.32 -4.58
CA LEU A 111 0.33 11.40 -4.38
C LEU A 111 1.07 12.12 -5.51
N GLY A 112 0.35 12.53 -6.57
CA GLY A 112 0.89 13.15 -7.79
C GLY A 112 1.55 14.52 -7.59
N PRO A 113 2.06 15.12 -8.68
CA PRO A 113 3.39 15.76 -8.82
C PRO A 113 3.66 17.06 -8.05
N GLY A 114 2.83 17.43 -7.06
CA GLY A 114 3.06 18.60 -6.20
C GLY A 114 4.28 18.49 -5.29
N CYS A 115 4.76 17.27 -5.03
CA CYS A 115 6.10 17.05 -4.50
C CYS A 115 7.04 16.93 -5.71
N GLY A 116 8.13 17.70 -5.76
CA GLY A 116 9.18 17.56 -6.78
C GLY A 116 9.95 16.22 -6.73
N SER A 117 9.30 15.15 -6.28
CA SER A 117 9.83 13.85 -5.96
C SER A 117 9.25 12.78 -6.89
N LYS A 118 10.09 11.83 -7.30
CA LYS A 118 9.66 10.69 -8.15
C LYS A 118 8.99 9.62 -7.28
N VAL A 119 7.79 9.20 -7.67
CA VAL A 119 7.04 8.14 -6.97
C VAL A 119 7.33 6.78 -7.61
N THR A 120 7.83 5.83 -6.82
CA THR A 120 8.11 4.44 -7.25
C THR A 120 7.31 3.45 -6.40
N SER A 121 6.82 2.35 -6.98
CA SER A 121 6.09 1.29 -6.26
C SER A 121 6.91 0.01 -6.20
N THR A 122 7.06 -0.58 -5.00
CA THR A 122 7.83 -1.82 -4.79
C THR A 122 7.05 -3.07 -5.18
N TYR A 123 5.72 -3.07 -4.99
CA TYR A 123 4.87 -4.16 -5.44
C TYR A 123 4.11 -3.76 -6.71
N ALA A 124 4.20 -4.62 -7.74
CA ALA A 124 3.25 -4.60 -8.83
C ALA A 124 1.87 -4.99 -8.26
N TRP A 125 0.92 -4.08 -8.34
CA TRP A 125 -0.49 -4.24 -8.02
C TRP A 125 -0.97 -5.70 -8.18
N THR A 126 -1.21 -6.41 -7.08
CA THR A 126 -1.86 -7.72 -7.12
C THR A 126 -3.37 -7.51 -7.32
N CYS A 127 -3.73 -6.98 -8.49
CA CYS A 127 -5.11 -6.99 -8.97
C CYS A 127 -5.45 -8.42 -9.41
N ARG A 128 -6.15 -9.18 -8.57
CA ARG A 128 -6.79 -10.42 -9.00
C ARG A 128 -7.98 -10.08 -9.92
N ALA A 129 -7.72 -9.77 -11.19
CA ALA A 129 -8.62 -9.99 -12.34
C ALA A 129 -8.03 -9.39 -13.64
N ARG A 130 -7.38 -10.23 -14.46
CA ARG A 130 -7.56 -10.44 -15.91
C ARG A 130 -8.14 -9.36 -16.85
N ARG A 131 -8.04 -8.05 -16.58
CA ARG A 131 -8.34 -7.01 -17.59
C ARG A 131 -7.40 -5.81 -17.46
N SER A 132 -6.74 -5.55 -18.58
CA SER A 132 -5.76 -4.51 -18.84
C SER A 132 -6.10 -3.16 -18.21
N VAL A 133 -5.41 -2.81 -17.13
CA VAL A 133 -5.26 -1.40 -16.71
C VAL A 133 -4.06 -0.83 -17.46
N ARG A 134 -4.31 0.18 -18.30
CA ARG A 134 -3.26 0.89 -19.04
C ARG A 134 -2.32 1.57 -18.03
N ARG A 135 -1.02 1.27 -18.11
CA ARG A 135 0.03 1.95 -17.32
C ARG A 135 -0.11 3.47 -17.49
N PRO A 136 -0.18 4.27 -16.41
CA PRO A 136 0.06 5.69 -16.50
C PRO A 136 1.51 5.91 -16.94
N SER A 137 1.71 6.78 -17.94
CA SER A 137 3.02 7.25 -18.36
C SER A 137 3.71 7.97 -17.19
N GLY A 138 4.76 7.37 -16.62
CA GLY A 138 5.54 7.94 -15.51
C GLY A 138 6.09 6.94 -14.48
N VAL A 139 5.70 5.65 -14.54
CA VAL A 139 6.15 4.63 -13.60
C VAL A 139 7.40 3.91 -14.10
N SER A 140 8.53 4.10 -13.42
CA SER A 140 9.74 3.28 -13.60
C SER A 140 9.76 2.14 -12.58
N SER A 141 9.98 0.90 -13.04
CA SER A 141 10.28 -0.24 -12.18
C SER A 141 11.79 -0.32 -11.94
N VAL A 142 12.24 -0.34 -10.70
CA VAL A 142 13.64 -0.60 -10.36
C VAL A 142 13.78 -2.05 -9.90
N SER A 143 14.45 -2.88 -10.69
CA SER A 143 14.94 -4.20 -10.28
C SER A 143 16.33 -4.03 -9.66
N GLY A 144 16.41 -3.96 -8.33
CA GLY A 144 17.69 -3.90 -7.61
C GLY A 144 17.90 -5.15 -6.78
N SER A 145 18.81 -6.03 -7.20
CA SER A 145 19.42 -7.04 -6.32
C SER A 145 20.48 -6.38 -5.44
N PRO A 146 20.47 -6.56 -4.11
CA PRO A 146 21.68 -6.39 -3.31
C PRO A 146 22.43 -7.73 -3.27
N ALA A 147 23.69 -7.69 -3.67
CA ALA A 147 24.62 -8.81 -3.51
C ALA A 147 24.96 -9.03 -2.02
N SER A 148 25.18 -10.31 -1.70
CA SER A 148 25.88 -10.87 -0.53
C SER A 148 25.22 -10.76 0.85
N SER A 149 24.46 -11.81 1.23
CA SER A 149 24.79 -12.72 2.34
C SER A 149 23.87 -13.95 2.25
N ASN A 150 24.47 -15.15 2.18
CA ASN A 150 23.78 -16.41 1.97
C ASN A 150 22.80 -16.75 3.10
N VAL A 151 21.50 -16.55 2.84
CA VAL A 151 20.43 -17.36 3.41
C VAL A 151 19.57 -17.79 2.22
N SER A 152 19.62 -19.08 1.91
CA SER A 152 18.83 -19.68 0.83
C SER A 152 17.34 -19.55 1.16
N LEU A 153 16.68 -18.54 0.58
CA LEU A 153 15.23 -18.49 0.50
C LEU A 153 14.78 -19.41 -0.64
N PRO A 154 13.84 -20.34 -0.40
CA PRO A 154 13.35 -21.22 -1.45
C PRO A 154 12.51 -20.40 -2.44
N GLY A 155 12.91 -20.48 -3.71
CA GLY A 155 12.03 -20.22 -4.86
C GLY A 155 11.81 -18.75 -5.19
N THR A 156 12.42 -18.32 -6.30
CA THR A 156 11.95 -17.22 -7.14
C THR A 156 10.45 -17.36 -7.42
N ASN A 157 9.62 -16.72 -6.62
CA ASN A 157 8.20 -16.66 -6.88
C ASN A 157 7.94 -15.54 -7.89
N ARG A 158 7.99 -15.91 -9.16
CA ARG A 158 7.51 -15.11 -10.29
C ARG A 158 6.00 -14.93 -10.15
N TYR A 159 5.56 -13.96 -9.37
CA TYR A 159 4.19 -13.45 -9.48
C TYR A 159 4.17 -12.29 -10.49
N ALA A 160 4.31 -12.66 -11.76
CA ALA A 160 3.84 -11.83 -12.85
C ALA A 160 2.30 -11.98 -12.91
N CYS A 161 1.57 -10.98 -12.45
CA CYS A 161 0.17 -10.81 -12.84
C CYS A 161 0.09 -9.63 -13.80
N TRP A 162 -0.20 -9.95 -15.07
CA TRP A 162 -0.70 -9.02 -16.07
C TRP A 162 -2.22 -8.84 -15.90
#